data_AF-A0A0B7GUH9-F1
#
_entry.id   AF-A0A0B7GUH9-F1
#
_cell.length_a   1.000
_cell.length_b   1.000
_cell.length_c   1.000
_cell.angle_alpha   90.00
_cell.angle_beta   90.00
_cell.angle_gamma   90.00
#
_symmetry.space_group_name_H-M   'P 1'
#
loop_
_entity.id
_entity.type
_entity.pdbx_description
1 polymer ?
#
loop_
_entity_poly.entity_id
_entity_poly.type
_entity_poly.pdbx_seq_one_letter_code
_entity_poly.pdbx_strand_id
1 'polypeptide(L)' 'MEKFIFDSTDEGDVVLDSFMGSGTTGIACLNTNRRFIGMEIDDNYFNIAKNRLETAIKGQSKKAV' A
#
# COMPACT_ATOMS: atom_id res chain seq x y z
N MET A 1 -1.21 -10.87 0.62
CA MET A 1 -0.36 -10.03 1.50
C MET A 1 -1.18 -9.55 2.69
N GLU A 2 -2.43 -9.17 2.46
CA GLU A 2 -3.48 -8.76 3.40
C GLU A 2 -3.57 -9.63 4.66
N LYS A 3 -3.43 -10.95 4.55
CA LYS A 3 -3.41 -11.85 5.72
C LYS A 3 -2.33 -11.46 6.73
N PHE A 4 -1.11 -11.20 6.28
CA PHE A 4 -0.02 -10.80 7.18
C PHE A 4 -0.28 -9.45 7.84
N ILE A 5 -0.96 -8.53 7.13
CA ILE A 5 -1.36 -7.24 7.68
C ILE A 5 -2.39 -7.44 8.80
N PHE A 6 -3.43 -8.25 8.58
CA PHE A 6 -4.43 -8.57 9.60
C PHE A 6 -3.84 -9.26 10.83
N ASP A 7 -2.97 -10.25 10.61
CA ASP A 7 -2.42 -11.06 11.69
C ASP A 7 -1.39 -10.29 12.54
N SER A 8 -0.90 -9.13 12.08
CA SER A 8 0.22 -8.41 12.71
C SER A 8 -0.05 -6.95 13.09
N THR A 9 -1.22 -6.39 12.74
CA THR A 9 -1.53 -4.96 12.96
C THR A 9 -3.02 -4.76 13.23
N ASP A 10 -3.36 -3.63 13.85
CA ASP A 10 -4.74 -3.17 13.97
C ASP A 10 -5.11 -2.20 12.83
N GLU A 11 -6.41 -1.94 12.66
CA GLU A 11 -6.89 -0.94 11.69
C GLU A 11 -6.34 0.46 12.03
N GLY A 12 -5.85 1.18 11.02
CA GLY A 12 -5.24 2.51 11.18
C GLY A 12 -3.74 2.53 11.53
N ASP A 13 -3.15 1.38 11.87
CA ASP A 13 -1.71 1.25 12.10
C ASP A 13 -0.88 1.62 10.86
N VAL A 14 0.39 1.97 11.09
CA VAL A 14 1.36 2.27 10.03
C VAL A 14 2.22 1.05 9.77
N VAL A 15 2.28 0.62 8.51
CA VAL A 15 3.21 -0.40 8.04
C VAL A 15 4.34 0.25 7.25
N LEU A 16 5.58 -0.07 7.61
CA LEU A 16 6.79 0.33 6.89
C LEU A 16 7.29 -0.83 6.04
N ASP A 17 7.54 -0.56 4.76
CA ASP A 17 8.24 -1.48 3.85
C ASP A 17 9.41 -0.77 3.19
N SER A 18 10.63 -1.10 3.63
CA SER A 18 11.87 -0.47 3.12
C SER A 18 12.34 -1.04 1.77
N PHE A 19 11.67 -2.05 1.24
CA PHE A 19 11.99 -2.71 -0.02
C PHE A 19 10.69 -2.95 -0.81
N MET A 20 9.91 -1.88 -0.97
CA MET A 20 8.51 -2.01 -1.39
C MET A 20 8.35 -2.59 -2.81
N GLY A 21 9.39 -2.53 -3.65
CA GLY A 21 9.38 -3.02 -5.02
C GLY A 21 8.20 -2.44 -5.79
N SER A 22 7.29 -3.30 -6.27
CA SER A 22 6.07 -2.87 -6.98
C SER A 22 4.95 -2.33 -6.07
N GLY A 23 5.13 -2.25 -4.75
CA GLY A 23 4.18 -1.70 -3.78
C GLY A 23 3.10 -2.67 -3.31
N THR A 24 3.40 -3.96 -3.15
CA THR A 24 2.38 -4.99 -2.82
C THR A 24 1.89 -4.87 -1.39
N THR A 25 2.80 -4.57 -0.47
CA THR A 25 2.49 -4.25 0.92
C THR A 25 1.56 -3.04 1.03
N GLY A 26 1.83 -1.98 0.25
CA GLY A 26 0.99 -0.78 0.26
C GLY A 26 -0.43 -1.00 -0.25
N ILE A 27 -0.62 -1.80 -1.31
CA ILE A 27 -1.96 -2.18 -1.79
C ILE A 27 -2.71 -2.97 -0.71
N ALA A 28 -2.04 -3.92 -0.07
CA ALA A 28 -2.63 -4.68 1.02
C ALA A 28 -3.02 -3.78 2.20
N CYS A 29 -2.19 -2.78 2.55
CA CYS A 29 -2.53 -1.81 3.58
C CYS A 29 -3.78 -1.00 3.21
N LEU A 30 -3.87 -0.49 1.98
CA LEU A 30 -5.06 0.22 1.50
C LEU A 30 -6.32 -0.65 1.53
N ASN A 31 -6.21 -1.93 1.17
CA ASN A 31 -7.34 -2.87 1.18
C ASN A 31 -7.81 -3.25 2.60
N THR A 32 -6.93 -3.06 3.59
CA THR A 32 -7.17 -3.44 4.98
C THR A 32 -7.25 -2.23 5.91
N ASN A 33 -7.41 -1.02 5.38
CA ASN A 33 -7.51 0.23 6.16
C ASN A 33 -6.29 0.49 7.08
N ARG A 34 -5.08 0.13 6.63
CA ARG A 34 -3.81 0.51 7.27
C ARG A 34 -3.14 1.66 6.51
N ARG A 35 -2.36 2.45 7.23
CA ARG A 35 -1.47 3.45 6.65
C ARG A 35 -0.18 2.78 6.20
N PHE A 36 0.48 3.34 5.19
CA PHE A 36 1.65 2.74 4.57
C PHE A 36 2.76 3.76 4.32
N ILE A 37 4.00 3.37 4.62
CA ILE A 37 5.21 4.08 4.22
C ILE A 37 6.08 3.08 3.45
N GLY A 38 6.39 3.40 2.20
CA GLY A 38 7.19 2.55 1.33
C GLY A 38 8.45 3.27 0.84
N MET A 39 9.56 2.55 0.78
CA MET A 39 10.82 3.01 0.18
C MET A 39 11.25 2.04 -0.92
N GLU A 40 11.71 2.58 -2.04
CA GLU A 40 12.30 1.85 -3.15
C GLU A 40 13.41 2.70 -3.74
N ILE A 41 14.55 2.08 -4.03
CA ILE A 41 15.74 2.77 -4.54
C ILE A 41 15.77 2.81 -6.07
N ASP A 42 15.16 1.83 -6.72
CA ASP A 42 15.05 1.82 -8.18
C ASP A 42 13.88 2.69 -8.63
N ASP A 43 14.20 3.75 -9.39
CA ASP A 43 13.20 4.72 -9.87
C ASP A 43 12.11 4.07 -10.74
N ASN A 44 12.42 3.03 -11.51
CA ASN A 44 11.42 2.37 -12.34
C ASN A 44 10.41 1.62 -11.46
N TYR A 45 10.89 0.85 -10.49
CA TYR A 45 10.02 0.17 -9.52
C TYR A 45 9.25 1.16 -8.65
N PHE A 46 9.89 2.24 -8.20
CA PHE A 46 9.24 3.30 -7.44
C PHE A 46 8.05 3.89 -8.22
N ASN A 47 8.25 4.23 -9.50
CA ASN A 47 7.20 4.79 -10.34
C ASN A 47 6.07 3.78 -10.61
N ILE A 48 6.39 2.49 -10.79
CA ILE A 48 5.40 1.42 -10.90
C ILE A 48 4.54 1.35 -9.62
N ALA A 49 5.18 1.31 -8.44
CA ALA A 49 4.50 1.25 -7.16
C ALA A 49 3.61 2.48 -6.92
N LYS A 50 4.15 3.68 -7.17
CA LYS A 50 3.43 4.95 -7.03
C LYS A 50 2.16 4.97 -7.90
N ASN A 51 2.28 4.67 -9.19
CA ASN A 51 1.14 4.65 -10.10
C ASN A 51 0.07 3.63 -9.66
N ARG A 52 0.50 2.45 -9.18
CA ARG A 52 -0.41 1.42 -8.69
C ARG A 52 -1.16 1.86 -7.44
N LEU A 53 -0.48 2.46 -6.48
CA LEU A 53 -1.07 2.97 -5.25
C LEU A 53 -2.02 4.15 -5.52
N GLU A 54 -1.62 5.12 -6.34
CA GLU A 54 -2.48 6.26 -6.70
C GLU A 54 -3.76 5.82 -7.42
N THR A 55 -3.66 4.83 -8.30
CA THR A 55 -4.81 4.25 -8.99
C THR A 55 -5.77 3.58 -8.01
N ALA A 56 -5.24 2.82 -7.05
CA ALA A 56 -6.04 2.17 -6.00
C ALA A 56 -6.77 3.21 -5.13
N ILE A 57 -6.08 4.26 -4.68
CA ILE A 57 -6.67 5.34 -3.87
C ILE A 57 -7.81 6.04 -4.63
N LYS A 58 -7.58 6.44 -5.88
CA LYS A 58 -8.62 7.04 -6.74
C LYS A 58 -9.83 6.13 -6.93
N GLY A 59 -9.59 4.82 -7.01
CA GLY A 59 -10.65 3.80 -7.10
C GLY A 59 -11.49 3.68 -5.82
N GLN A 60 -10.87 3.81 -4.64
CA GLN A 60 -11.59 3.79 -3.37
C GLN A 60 -12.46 5.04 -3.17
N SER A 61 -12.00 6.23 -3.56
CA SER A 61 -12.82 7.46 -3.49
C SER A 61 -14.12 7.39 -4.30
N LYS A 62 -14.15 6.59 -5.38
CA LYS A 62 -15.35 6.40 -6.20
C LYS A 62 -16.38 5.43 -5.60
N LYS A 63 -15.99 4.61 -4.63
CA LYS A 63 -16.89 3.63 -3.97
C LYS A 63 -17.64 4.22 -2.76
N ALA A 64 -17.28 5.43 -2.33
CA ALA A 64 -17.88 6.10 -1.17
C ALA A 64 -19.06 7.02 -1.54
N VAL A 65 -19.67 6.84 -2.72
CA VAL A 65 -20.85 7.58 -3.21
C VAL A 65 -22.02 6.63 -3.39
#